data_AF-A0A101C6M6-F1
#
_entry.id   AF-A0A101C6M6-F1
#
_cell.length_a   1.000
_cell.length_b   1.000
_cell.length_c   1.000
_cell.angle_alpha   90.00
_cell.angle_beta   90.00
_cell.angle_gamma   90.00
#
_symmetry.space_group_name_H-M   'P 1'
#
loop_
_entity.id
_entity.type
_entity.pdbx_description
1 polymer ?
#
loop_
_entity_poly.entity_id
_entity_poly.type
_entity_poly.pdbx_seq_one_letter_code
_entity_poly.pdbx_strand_id
1 'polypeptide(L)'
;MKKYTLQFTLTFLLFIFVNTSFYWEGNLGLMAFPAFLVLFVVYFILAIELIRQIYISFRDKFANKARNILLICISLCLLITTIRPNGIIDFDRLEGADRIVASAEGTANCSSRLKLKDSEKFTFESICFGIERSKGEYKIIKDTIYFTKTTRNSFNPAFAIIDKQESEIIIYNNKNDKNPMHLSIIHQ
;
A
#
# COMPACT_ATOMS: atom_id res chain seq x y z
N MET A 1 -18.76 -11.70 27.35
CA MET A 1 -17.74 -11.05 26.50
C MET A 1 -16.31 -11.18 27.03
N LYS A 2 -16.04 -11.01 28.34
CA LYS A 2 -14.69 -11.13 28.94
C LYS A 2 -13.87 -12.37 28.51
N LYS A 3 -14.53 -13.52 28.30
CA LYS A 3 -13.89 -14.78 27.87
C LYS A 3 -13.25 -14.71 26.47
N TYR A 4 -13.71 -13.83 25.59
CA TYR A 4 -13.25 -13.72 24.20
C TYR A 4 -12.60 -12.36 23.89
N THR A 5 -12.37 -11.54 24.91
CA THR A 5 -11.88 -10.17 24.73
C THR A 5 -10.57 -10.13 23.97
N LEU A 6 -9.63 -11.03 24.27
CA LEU A 6 -8.34 -11.08 23.58
C LEU A 6 -8.50 -11.36 22.09
N GLN A 7 -9.30 -12.36 21.70
CA GLN A 7 -9.52 -12.70 20.29
C GLN A 7 -10.19 -11.55 19.55
N PHE A 8 -11.20 -10.91 20.16
CA PHE A 8 -11.83 -9.73 19.57
C PHE A 8 -10.84 -8.59 19.37
N THR A 9 -10.03 -8.29 20.39
CA THR A 9 -9.01 -7.23 20.31
C THR A 9 -8.00 -7.53 19.21
N LEU A 10 -7.46 -8.74 19.14
CA LEU A 10 -6.50 -9.12 18.09
C LEU A 10 -7.11 -9.04 16.69
N THR A 11 -8.35 -9.51 16.53
CA THR A 11 -9.07 -9.44 15.24
C THR A 11 -9.28 -8.00 14.80
N PHE A 12 -9.67 -7.13 15.73
CA PHE A 12 -9.90 -5.71 15.46
C PHE A 12 -8.60 -4.97 15.15
N LEU A 13 -7.54 -5.23 15.92
CA LEU A 13 -6.22 -4.66 15.66
C LEU A 13 -5.70 -5.10 14.28
N LEU A 14 -5.71 -6.40 13.97
CA LEU A 14 -5.31 -6.89 12.66
C LEU A 14 -6.09 -6.19 11.55
N PHE A 15 -7.41 -6.11 11.68
CA PHE A 15 -8.27 -5.45 10.70
C PHE A 15 -7.89 -3.98 10.48
N ILE A 16 -7.70 -3.21 11.55
CA ILE A 16 -7.30 -1.80 11.44
C ILE A 16 -5.93 -1.68 10.81
N PHE A 17 -4.93 -2.38 11.32
CA PHE A 17 -3.55 -2.25 10.86
C PHE A 17 -3.41 -2.55 9.36
N VAL A 18 -4.09 -3.61 8.89
CA VAL A 18 -4.14 -3.96 7.47
C VAL A 18 -4.85 -2.87 6.66
N ASN A 19 -6.03 -2.42 7.10
CA ASN A 19 -6.78 -1.40 6.36
C ASN A 19 -6.15 0.00 6.40
N THR A 20 -5.23 0.26 7.33
CA THR A 20 -4.48 1.53 7.40
C THR A 20 -3.03 1.39 6.91
N SER A 21 -2.65 0.26 6.30
CA SER A 21 -1.26 0.01 5.86
C SER A 21 -0.72 1.12 4.97
N PHE A 22 -1.57 1.64 4.08
CA PHE A 22 -1.27 2.75 3.19
C PHE A 22 -0.61 3.97 3.88
N TYR A 23 -1.00 4.28 5.12
CA TYR A 23 -0.50 5.44 5.85
C TYR A 23 0.83 5.20 6.55
N TRP A 24 1.12 3.96 6.94
CA TRP A 24 2.30 3.65 7.76
C TRP A 24 3.37 2.86 7.00
N GLU A 25 3.03 2.05 5.99
CA GLU A 25 3.98 1.22 5.24
C GLU A 25 5.05 2.08 4.55
N GLY A 26 4.58 3.12 3.83
CA GLY A 26 5.40 4.11 3.17
C GLY A 26 6.24 4.86 4.19
N ASN A 27 5.70 5.04 5.40
CA ASN A 27 6.34 5.83 6.41
C ASN A 27 7.48 5.12 7.14
N LEU A 28 7.31 3.83 7.41
CA LEU A 28 8.27 3.00 8.13
C LEU A 28 9.46 2.55 7.27
N GLY A 29 9.33 2.55 5.93
CA GLY A 29 10.39 2.07 5.03
C GLY A 29 10.80 0.63 5.39
N LEU A 30 12.09 0.39 5.62
CA LEU A 30 12.62 -0.93 6.02
C LEU A 30 11.99 -1.48 7.32
N MET A 31 11.56 -0.62 8.26
CA MET A 31 10.89 -1.05 9.49
C MET A 31 9.47 -1.59 9.25
N ALA A 32 8.92 -1.41 8.04
CA ALA A 32 7.66 -2.05 7.67
C ALA A 32 7.78 -3.57 7.64
N PHE A 33 8.97 -4.12 7.30
CA PHE A 33 9.16 -5.57 7.20
C PHE A 33 8.94 -6.30 8.53
N PRO A 34 9.56 -5.91 9.67
CA PRO A 34 9.22 -6.47 10.98
C PRO A 34 7.74 -6.34 11.34
N ALA A 35 7.11 -5.20 11.01
CA ALA A 35 5.68 -4.99 11.29
C ALA A 35 4.81 -5.99 10.51
N PHE A 36 5.08 -6.20 9.23
CA PHE A 36 4.38 -7.20 8.43
C PHE A 36 4.61 -8.63 8.93
N LEU A 37 5.81 -8.95 9.42
CA LEU A 37 6.10 -10.26 10.02
C LEU A 37 5.25 -10.49 11.29
N VAL A 38 5.14 -9.48 12.16
CA VAL A 38 4.27 -9.56 13.35
C VAL A 38 2.79 -9.73 12.94
N LEU A 39 2.31 -8.94 11.97
CA LEU A 39 0.93 -9.07 11.47
C LEU A 39 0.66 -10.45 10.86
N PHE A 40 1.64 -11.01 10.15
CA PHE A 40 1.58 -12.36 9.60
C PHE A 40 1.46 -13.41 10.73
N VAL A 41 2.30 -13.32 11.77
CA VAL A 41 2.19 -14.24 12.92
C VAL A 41 0.82 -14.13 13.61
N VAL A 42 0.32 -12.91 13.83
CA VAL A 42 -1.02 -12.68 14.41
C VAL A 42 -2.12 -13.29 13.52
N TYR A 43 -2.02 -13.13 12.21
CA TYR A 43 -2.93 -13.73 11.24
C TYR A 43 -2.97 -15.26 11.37
N PHE A 44 -1.82 -15.93 11.47
CA PHE A 44 -1.76 -17.38 11.64
C PHE A 44 -2.33 -17.85 12.98
N ILE A 45 -2.03 -17.13 14.07
CA ILE A 45 -2.61 -17.42 15.39
C ILE A 45 -4.13 -17.36 15.34
N LEU A 46 -4.69 -16.32 14.71
CA LEU A 46 -6.14 -16.19 14.54
C LEU A 46 -6.74 -17.26 13.63
N ALA A 47 -6.03 -17.70 12.59
CA ALA A 47 -6.48 -18.79 11.72
C ALA A 47 -6.55 -20.14 12.47
N ILE A 48 -5.53 -20.48 13.27
CA ILE A 48 -5.54 -21.67 14.12
C ILE A 48 -6.67 -21.59 15.15
N GLU A 49 -6.83 -20.41 15.78
CA GLU A 49 -7.90 -20.18 16.74
C GLU A 49 -9.29 -20.30 16.10
N LEU A 50 -9.47 -19.85 14.86
CA LEU A 50 -10.71 -20.01 14.11
C LEU A 50 -11.06 -21.49 13.95
N ILE A 51 -10.11 -22.32 13.49
CA ILE A 51 -10.31 -23.77 13.33
C ILE A 51 -10.70 -24.41 14.67
N ARG A 52 -10.00 -24.06 15.76
CA ARG A 52 -10.32 -24.55 17.10
C ARG A 52 -11.74 -24.16 17.54
N GLN A 53 -12.12 -22.90 17.35
CA GLN A 53 -13.44 -22.39 17.76
C GLN A 53 -14.56 -22.98 16.90
N ILE A 54 -14.31 -23.28 15.62
CA ILE A 54 -15.25 -23.98 14.74
C ILE A 54 -15.52 -25.38 15.30
N TYR A 55 -14.47 -26.15 15.61
CA TYR A 55 -14.61 -27.49 16.18
C TYR A 55 -15.46 -27.51 17.45
N ILE A 56 -15.17 -26.60 18.40
CA ILE A 56 -15.93 -26.51 19.65
C ILE A 56 -17.38 -26.05 19.37
N SER A 57 -17.59 -25.16 18.41
CA SER A 57 -18.94 -24.69 18.06
C SER A 57 -19.80 -25.79 17.46
N PHE A 58 -19.24 -26.66 16.63
CA PHE A 58 -19.94 -27.84 16.13
C PHE A 58 -20.31 -28.80 17.26
N ARG A 59 -19.37 -29.09 18.17
CA ARG A 59 -19.63 -29.96 19.34
C ARG A 59 -20.77 -29.42 20.21
N ASP A 60 -20.78 -28.11 20.45
CA ASP A 60 -21.76 -27.44 21.30
C ASP A 60 -23.03 -27.00 20.53
N LYS A 61 -23.20 -27.43 19.27
CA LYS A 61 -24.33 -27.07 18.39
C LYS A 61 -24.60 -25.55 18.33
N PHE A 62 -23.53 -24.75 18.31
CA PHE A 62 -23.61 -23.28 18.23
C PHE A 62 -24.42 -22.62 19.36
N ALA A 63 -24.54 -23.24 20.54
CA ALA A 63 -25.33 -22.70 21.64
C ALA A 63 -24.83 -21.33 22.15
N ASN A 64 -23.53 -21.03 22.01
CA ASN A 64 -22.93 -19.80 22.51
C ASN A 64 -22.95 -18.68 21.44
N LYS A 65 -23.93 -17.77 21.55
CA LYS A 65 -24.07 -16.62 20.65
C LYS A 65 -22.81 -15.75 20.54
N ALA A 66 -22.10 -15.51 21.66
CA ALA A 66 -20.91 -14.67 21.65
C ALA A 66 -19.74 -15.30 20.86
N ARG A 67 -19.59 -16.64 20.94
CA ARG A 67 -18.61 -17.36 20.14
C ARG A 67 -18.97 -17.37 18.65
N ASN A 68 -20.26 -17.50 18.33
CA ASN A 68 -20.70 -17.48 16.93
C ASN A 68 -20.42 -16.12 16.28
N ILE A 69 -20.65 -15.02 17.00
CA ILE A 69 -20.29 -13.66 16.54
C ILE A 69 -18.78 -13.56 16.34
N LEU A 70 -17.97 -14.03 17.30
CA LEU A 70 -16.52 -14.03 17.18
C LEU A 70 -16.05 -14.80 15.94
N LEU A 71 -16.61 -16.00 15.70
CA LEU A 71 -16.30 -16.81 14.53
C LEU A 71 -16.53 -16.03 13.24
N ILE A 72 -17.70 -15.40 13.10
CA ILE A 72 -18.02 -14.60 11.92
C ILE A 72 -17.01 -13.46 11.77
N CYS A 73 -16.70 -12.73 12.86
CA CYS A 73 -15.75 -11.62 12.82
C CYS A 73 -14.35 -12.07 12.40
N ILE A 74 -13.82 -13.15 12.99
CA ILE A 74 -12.49 -13.69 12.63
C ILE A 74 -12.50 -14.17 11.18
N SER A 75 -13.51 -14.94 10.78
CA SER A 75 -13.62 -15.45 9.41
C SER A 75 -13.63 -14.33 8.37
N LEU A 76 -14.44 -13.28 8.59
CA LEU A 76 -14.50 -12.14 7.69
C LEU A 76 -13.18 -11.38 7.66
N CYS A 77 -12.57 -11.12 8.82
CA CYS A 77 -11.30 -10.42 8.90
C CYS A 77 -10.18 -11.16 8.13
N LEU A 78 -10.03 -12.46 8.36
CA LEU A 78 -9.01 -13.28 7.67
C LEU A 78 -9.29 -13.37 6.16
N LEU A 79 -10.55 -13.56 5.76
CA LEU A 79 -10.93 -13.64 4.35
C LEU A 79 -10.67 -12.32 3.61
N ILE A 80 -11.06 -11.19 4.20
CA ILE A 80 -10.77 -9.87 3.66
C ILE A 80 -9.26 -9.67 3.52
N THR A 81 -8.49 -10.00 4.56
CA THR A 81 -7.03 -9.83 4.56
C THR A 81 -6.36 -10.71 3.49
N THR A 82 -6.90 -11.90 3.23
CA THR A 82 -6.39 -12.81 2.18
C THR A 82 -6.66 -12.27 0.78
N ILE A 83 -7.87 -11.76 0.53
CA ILE A 83 -8.29 -11.27 -0.79
C ILE A 83 -7.72 -9.87 -1.07
N ARG A 84 -7.60 -9.04 -0.03
CA ARG A 84 -7.17 -7.64 -0.08
C ARG A 84 -6.12 -7.38 1.01
N PRO A 85 -4.87 -7.85 0.81
CA PRO A 85 -3.81 -7.72 1.81
C PRO A 85 -3.38 -6.27 2.09
N ASN A 86 -3.65 -5.35 1.15
CA ASN A 86 -3.36 -3.92 1.29
C ASN A 86 -4.58 -3.13 1.81
N GLY A 87 -5.57 -3.82 2.37
CA GLY A 87 -6.82 -3.20 2.84
C GLY A 87 -7.90 -3.08 1.77
N ILE A 88 -9.11 -2.74 2.24
CA ILE A 88 -10.31 -2.64 1.40
C ILE A 88 -10.37 -1.29 0.68
N ILE A 89 -9.81 -0.25 1.28
CA ILE A 89 -9.92 1.13 0.80
C ILE A 89 -8.70 1.48 -0.05
N ASP A 90 -8.96 1.87 -1.30
CA ASP A 90 -7.96 2.46 -2.17
C ASP A 90 -7.86 3.96 -1.89
N PHE A 91 -6.95 4.33 -0.98
CA PHE A 91 -6.72 5.73 -0.63
C PHE A 91 -6.03 6.53 -1.74
N ASP A 92 -5.30 5.88 -2.66
CA ASP A 92 -4.66 6.55 -3.79
C ASP A 92 -5.69 7.07 -4.80
N ARG A 93 -6.81 6.35 -4.95
CA ARG A 93 -7.93 6.80 -5.78
C ARG A 93 -8.67 8.01 -5.22
N LEU A 94 -8.62 8.24 -3.90
CA LEU A 94 -9.25 9.40 -3.27
C LEU A 94 -8.50 10.71 -3.57
N GLU A 95 -7.26 10.64 -4.03
CA GLU A 95 -6.43 11.81 -4.32
C GLU A 95 -6.65 12.39 -5.73
N GLY A 96 -7.44 11.73 -6.58
CA GLY A 96 -7.77 12.16 -7.94
C GLY A 96 -7.70 11.01 -8.93
N ALA A 97 -8.20 11.24 -10.15
CA ALA A 97 -8.03 10.31 -11.27
C ALA A 97 -6.57 10.33 -11.76
N ASP A 98 -6.07 9.16 -12.17
CA ASP A 98 -4.75 9.02 -12.77
C ASP A 98 -4.80 9.61 -14.18
N ARG A 99 -4.04 10.70 -14.40
CA ARG A 99 -3.88 11.34 -15.72
C ARG A 99 -2.78 10.69 -16.54
N ILE A 100 -1.63 10.45 -15.90
CA ILE A 100 -0.49 9.77 -16.52
C ILE A 100 0.09 8.83 -15.48
N VAL A 101 0.31 7.58 -15.88
CA VAL A 101 0.97 6.57 -15.05
C VAL A 101 2.16 6.03 -15.81
N ALA A 102 3.34 6.19 -15.22
CA ALA A 102 4.58 5.66 -15.73
C ALA A 102 5.25 4.74 -14.71
N SER A 103 5.97 3.73 -15.17
CA SER A 103 6.74 2.85 -14.29
C SER A 103 8.04 2.39 -14.92
N ALA A 104 8.98 2.00 -14.07
CA ALA A 104 10.14 1.23 -14.45
C ALA A 104 10.31 0.02 -13.55
N GLU A 105 10.85 -1.04 -14.12
CA GLU A 105 11.30 -2.22 -13.41
C GLU A 105 12.83 -2.24 -13.43
N GLY A 106 13.43 -2.31 -12.25
CA GLY A 106 14.87 -2.36 -12.06
C GLY A 106 15.37 -3.78 -11.83
N THR A 107 16.63 -3.89 -11.40
CA THR A 107 17.23 -5.17 -11.03
C THR A 107 16.57 -5.75 -9.78
N ALA A 108 16.54 -7.09 -9.68
CA ALA A 108 15.96 -7.82 -8.56
C ALA A 108 14.45 -7.55 -8.31
N ASN A 109 13.67 -7.29 -9.37
CA ASN A 109 12.21 -7.05 -9.29
C ASN A 109 11.85 -5.81 -8.45
N CYS A 110 12.78 -4.86 -8.32
CA CYS A 110 12.49 -3.53 -7.83
C CYS A 110 11.59 -2.81 -8.84
N SER A 111 10.54 -2.13 -8.39
CA SER A 111 9.68 -1.34 -9.28
C SER A 111 9.56 0.09 -8.80
N SER A 112 9.47 1.02 -9.74
CA SER A 112 9.17 2.41 -9.46
C SER A 112 7.99 2.86 -10.30
N ARG A 113 7.07 3.61 -9.70
CA ARG A 113 5.83 4.04 -10.33
C ARG A 113 5.58 5.51 -10.02
N LEU A 114 5.45 6.31 -11.06
CA LEU A 114 5.00 7.69 -10.99
C LEU A 114 3.56 7.76 -11.46
N LYS A 115 2.69 8.33 -10.62
CA LYS A 115 1.32 8.68 -10.98
C LYS A 115 1.14 10.18 -10.90
N LEU A 116 0.71 10.78 -12.01
CA LEU A 116 0.32 12.17 -12.09
C LEU A 116 -1.22 12.22 -12.07
N LYS A 117 -1.78 12.90 -11.08
CA LYS A 117 -3.23 13.02 -10.88
C LYS A 117 -3.77 14.30 -11.52
N ASP A 118 -5.00 14.28 -12.00
CA ASP A 118 -5.67 15.47 -12.56
C ASP A 118 -5.75 16.66 -11.58
N SER A 119 -5.66 16.40 -10.28
CA SER A 119 -5.66 17.42 -9.23
C SER A 119 -4.30 18.13 -9.05
N GLU A 120 -3.40 18.07 -10.03
CA GLU A 120 -2.02 18.59 -9.95
C GLU A 120 -1.18 17.96 -8.82
N LYS A 121 -1.56 16.77 -8.36
CA LYS A 121 -0.82 15.99 -7.35
C LYS A 121 -0.09 14.82 -7.97
N PHE A 122 1.06 14.47 -7.43
CA PHE A 122 1.77 13.26 -7.85
C PHE A 122 1.99 12.31 -6.68
N THR A 123 2.05 11.03 -7.03
CA THR A 123 2.53 9.96 -6.15
C THR A 123 3.68 9.25 -6.87
N PHE A 124 4.85 9.27 -6.26
CA PHE A 124 5.98 8.43 -6.67
C PHE A 124 6.14 7.31 -5.66
N GLU A 125 6.19 6.08 -6.13
CA GLU A 125 6.33 4.88 -5.33
C GLU A 125 7.53 4.07 -5.80
N SER A 126 8.38 3.64 -4.87
CA SER A 126 9.49 2.72 -5.13
C SER A 126 9.35 1.50 -4.23
N ILE A 127 9.40 0.31 -4.83
CA ILE A 127 9.21 -0.98 -4.17
C ILE A 127 10.44 -1.83 -4.41
N CYS A 128 11.22 -2.06 -3.36
CA CYS A 128 12.39 -2.95 -3.37
C CYS A 128 12.42 -3.83 -2.11
N PHE A 129 12.65 -3.21 -0.95
CA PHE A 129 12.71 -3.87 0.37
C PHE A 129 11.66 -3.29 1.31
N GLY A 130 10.47 -3.03 0.77
CA GLY A 130 9.45 -2.20 1.37
C GLY A 130 8.93 -1.21 0.34
N ILE A 131 7.96 -0.42 0.77
CA ILE A 131 7.33 0.61 -0.06
C ILE A 131 7.84 1.96 0.42
N GLU A 132 8.43 2.73 -0.48
CA GLU A 132 8.69 4.15 -0.28
C GLU A 132 7.74 4.96 -1.13
N ARG A 133 6.97 5.84 -0.50
CA ARG A 133 5.97 6.66 -1.20
C ARG A 133 6.24 8.14 -0.94
N SER A 134 6.42 8.90 -2.01
CA SER A 134 6.60 10.35 -1.99
C SER A 134 5.42 11.00 -2.69
N LYS A 135 4.79 11.95 -2.01
CA LYS A 135 3.63 12.69 -2.53
C LYS A 135 3.92 14.16 -2.65
N GLY A 136 3.28 14.80 -3.61
CA GLY A 136 3.52 16.21 -3.82
C GLY A 136 2.63 16.86 -4.85
N GLU A 137 3.00 18.08 -5.21
CA GLU A 137 2.36 18.86 -6.26
C GLU A 137 3.29 18.96 -7.47
N TYR A 138 2.71 18.99 -8.65
CA TYR A 138 3.44 19.13 -9.90
C TYR A 138 2.75 20.09 -10.85
N LYS A 139 3.53 20.65 -11.79
CA LYS A 139 3.01 21.45 -12.91
C LYS A 139 3.64 20.99 -14.20
N ILE A 140 2.84 20.94 -15.27
CA ILE A 140 3.33 20.66 -16.62
C ILE A 140 3.37 21.98 -17.39
N ILE A 141 4.56 22.33 -17.89
CA ILE A 141 4.75 23.45 -18.82
C ILE A 141 5.31 22.85 -20.12
N LYS A 142 4.48 22.85 -21.17
CA LYS A 142 4.76 22.14 -22.43
C LYS A 142 4.95 20.64 -22.19
N ASP A 143 6.19 20.16 -22.29
CA ASP A 143 6.56 18.75 -22.10
C ASP A 143 7.41 18.55 -20.83
N THR A 144 7.60 19.59 -20.02
CA THR A 144 8.38 19.52 -18.78
C THR A 144 7.47 19.51 -17.55
N ILE A 145 7.68 18.52 -16.69
CA ILE A 145 7.04 18.37 -15.38
C ILE A 145 7.96 18.98 -14.32
N TYR A 146 7.44 19.94 -13.56
CA TYR A 146 8.10 20.55 -12.41
C TYR A 146 7.45 20.07 -11.12
N PHE A 147 8.25 19.55 -10.20
CA PHE A 147 7.79 19.11 -8.88
C PHE A 147 8.00 20.25 -7.88
N THR A 148 6.93 20.78 -7.29
CA THR A 148 6.99 22.03 -6.50
C THR A 148 7.02 21.79 -5.00
N LYS A 149 6.39 20.72 -4.54
CA LYS A 149 6.26 20.41 -3.12
C LYS A 149 6.33 18.91 -2.94
N THR A 150 7.31 18.41 -2.20
CA THR A 150 7.42 16.98 -1.89
C THR A 150 7.34 16.78 -0.38
N THR A 151 6.52 15.81 0.04
CA THR A 151 6.36 15.45 1.46
C THR A 151 7.53 14.65 2.04
N ARG A 152 8.38 14.06 1.19
CA ARG A 152 9.53 13.21 1.59
C ARG A 152 10.76 13.47 0.74
N ASN A 153 11.93 13.42 1.38
CA ASN A 153 13.23 13.69 0.74
C ASN A 153 13.73 12.56 -0.18
N SER A 154 13.13 11.36 -0.17
CA SER A 154 13.62 10.23 -0.98
C SER A 154 13.38 10.42 -2.48
N PHE A 155 12.45 11.30 -2.87
CA PHE A 155 12.20 11.66 -4.26
C PHE A 155 12.19 13.18 -4.42
N ASN A 156 13.35 13.76 -4.75
CA ASN A 156 13.49 15.21 -4.93
C ASN A 156 14.10 15.55 -6.30
N PRO A 157 13.46 15.15 -7.41
CA PRO A 157 13.94 15.50 -8.74
C PRO A 157 13.78 16.99 -9.03
N ALA A 158 14.68 17.54 -9.83
CA ALA A 158 14.58 18.93 -10.27
C ALA A 158 13.44 19.13 -11.27
N PHE A 159 13.30 18.20 -12.23
CA PHE A 159 12.25 18.20 -13.25
C PHE A 159 12.17 16.83 -13.93
N ALA A 160 11.10 16.60 -14.69
CA ALA A 160 11.01 15.48 -15.61
C ALA A 160 10.55 15.96 -17.00
N ILE A 161 10.85 15.19 -18.04
CA ILE A 161 10.45 15.47 -19.42
C ILE A 161 9.57 14.33 -19.89
N ILE A 162 8.45 14.67 -20.52
CA ILE A 162 7.56 13.71 -21.19
C ILE A 162 8.09 13.51 -22.61
N ASP A 163 8.69 12.36 -22.87
CA ASP A 163 9.07 11.95 -24.21
C ASP A 163 7.90 11.24 -24.88
N LYS A 164 7.22 11.96 -25.77
CA LYS A 164 6.07 11.44 -26.53
C LYS A 164 6.45 10.42 -27.59
N GLN A 165 7.71 10.38 -28.04
CA GLN A 165 8.15 9.45 -29.08
C GLN A 165 8.36 8.05 -28.51
N GLU A 166 9.10 7.99 -27.40
CA GLU A 166 9.38 6.72 -26.71
C GLU A 166 8.28 6.34 -25.70
N SER A 167 7.28 7.22 -25.51
CA SER A 167 6.23 7.07 -24.49
C SER A 167 6.85 6.89 -23.09
N GLU A 168 7.80 7.74 -22.74
CA GLU A 168 8.51 7.70 -21.46
C GLU A 168 8.43 9.03 -20.71
N ILE A 169 8.64 8.95 -19.39
CA ILE A 169 8.94 10.09 -18.54
C ILE A 169 10.39 9.96 -18.08
N ILE A 170 11.21 10.94 -18.42
CA ILE A 170 12.62 11.00 -18.07
C ILE A 170 12.79 11.98 -16.91
N ILE A 171 13.17 11.47 -15.74
CA ILE A 171 13.31 12.23 -14.50
C ILE A 171 14.77 12.61 -14.27
N TYR A 172 15.01 13.91 -14.05
CA TYR A 172 16.34 14.47 -13.83
C TYR A 172 16.49 14.97 -12.39
N ASN A 173 17.53 14.54 -11.69
CA ASN A 173 17.83 15.03 -10.34
C ASN A 173 18.38 16.47 -10.37
N ASN A 174 19.08 16.84 -11.45
CA ASN A 174 19.58 18.19 -11.70
C ASN A 174 19.83 18.39 -13.21
N LYS A 175 20.21 19.60 -13.62
CA LYS A 175 20.44 19.96 -15.03
C LYS A 175 21.60 19.20 -15.69
N ASN A 176 22.54 18.68 -14.92
CA ASN A 176 23.74 17.98 -15.38
C ASN A 176 23.66 16.47 -15.11
N ASP A 177 22.46 15.94 -14.85
CA ASP A 177 22.28 14.53 -14.57
C ASP A 177 22.58 13.70 -15.83
N LYS A 178 23.60 12.85 -15.73
CA LYS A 178 24.07 12.01 -16.84
C LYS A 178 23.34 10.66 -16.91
N ASN A 179 22.67 10.27 -15.82
CA ASN A 179 21.97 9.00 -15.70
C ASN A 179 20.55 9.28 -15.21
N PRO A 180 19.71 9.95 -16.01
CA PRO A 180 18.33 10.22 -15.63
C PRO A 180 17.56 8.91 -15.47
N MET A 181 16.50 8.95 -14.68
CA MET A 181 15.62 7.81 -14.48
C MET A 181 14.55 7.79 -15.57
N HIS A 182 14.46 6.69 -16.30
CA HIS A 182 13.45 6.48 -17.33
C HIS A 182 12.27 5.71 -16.75
N LEU A 183 11.05 6.18 -17.00
CA LEU A 183 9.81 5.48 -16.65
C LEU A 183 8.94 5.36 -17.89
N SER A 184 8.57 4.14 -18.29
CA SER A 184 7.69 3.92 -19.43
C SER A 184 6.24 4.23 -19.05
N ILE A 185 5.52 4.96 -19.91
CA ILE A 185 4.11 5.31 -19.71
C ILE A 185 3.25 4.09 -19.99
N ILE A 186 2.47 3.66 -19.00
CA ILE A 186 1.56 2.51 -19.11
C ILE A 186 0.10 2.97 -19.30
N HIS A 187 -0.23 4.18 -18.84
CA HIS A 187 -1.58 4.73 -18.95
C HIS A 187 -1.52 6.25 -19.14
N GLN A 188 -2.35 6.77 -20.05
CA GLN A 188 -2.48 8.17 -20.40
C GLN A 188 -3.93 8.46 -20.82
#